data_AF-B6WV05-F1
#
_entry.id   AF-B6WV05-F1
#
_cell.length_a   1.000
_cell.length_b   1.000
_cell.length_c   1.000
_cell.angle_alpha   90.00
_cell.angle_beta   90.00
_cell.angle_gamma   90.00
#
_symmetry.space_group_name_H-M   'P 1'
#
loop_
_entity.id
_entity.type
_entity.pdbx_description
1 polymer ?
#
loop_
_entity_poly.entity_id
_entity_poly.type
_entity_poly.pdbx_seq_one_letter_code
_entity_poly.pdbx_strand_id
1 'polypeptide(L)'
;MKDERGLYYFPNAADRRARMYVRRGEDGGVQFRLWQSDHPEVWDRHQWLDLQVIEDAARLYREERNADADPLKLYDAAVARALLEEAGL
;
A
#
# COMPACT_ATOMS: atom_id res chain seq x y z
N MET A 1 -4.20 4.02 -11.92
CA MET A 1 -5.55 4.58 -11.61
C MET A 1 -5.40 5.74 -10.64
N LYS A 2 -6.26 6.77 -10.71
CA LYS A 2 -6.13 8.01 -9.91
C LYS A 2 -7.50 8.55 -9.49
N ASP A 3 -7.61 9.09 -8.27
CA ASP A 3 -8.73 9.92 -7.83
C ASP A 3 -8.22 11.13 -7.00
N GLU A 4 -9.13 11.84 -6.32
CA GLU A 4 -8.82 13.02 -5.50
C GLU A 4 -7.81 12.76 -4.36
N ARG A 5 -7.69 11.51 -3.87
CA ARG A 5 -6.73 11.12 -2.83
C ARG A 5 -5.36 10.73 -3.40
N GLY A 6 -5.28 10.49 -4.71
CA GLY A 6 -4.02 10.22 -5.41
C GLY A 6 -4.05 8.98 -6.30
N LEU A 7 -2.86 8.47 -6.59
CA LEU A 7 -2.68 7.23 -7.35
C LEU A 7 -2.98 6.04 -6.46
N TYR A 8 -3.64 5.03 -7.00
CA TYR A 8 -3.97 3.81 -6.27
C TYR A 8 -4.05 2.59 -7.17
N TYR A 9 -4.02 1.42 -6.53
CA TYR A 9 -4.44 0.13 -7.09
C TYR A 9 -5.41 -0.59 -6.16
N PHE A 10 -6.05 -1.64 -6.67
CA PHE A 10 -6.88 -2.53 -5.87
C PHE A 10 -6.00 -3.68 -5.37
N PRO A 11 -5.74 -3.80 -4.06
CA PRO A 11 -4.89 -4.87 -3.52
C PRO A 11 -5.51 -6.26 -3.72
N ASN A 12 -6.85 -6.33 -3.83
CA ASN A 12 -7.57 -7.48 -4.33
C ASN A 12 -8.42 -7.04 -5.52
N ALA A 13 -8.12 -7.55 -6.72
CA ALA A 13 -8.83 -7.18 -7.94
C ALA A 13 -10.33 -7.51 -7.91
N ALA A 14 -10.73 -8.52 -7.12
CA ALA A 14 -12.13 -8.89 -6.93
C ALA A 14 -12.85 -8.02 -5.88
N ASP A 15 -12.11 -7.27 -5.06
CA ASP A 15 -12.68 -6.40 -4.02
C ASP A 15 -12.34 -4.92 -4.26
N ARG A 16 -13.32 -4.18 -4.79
CA ARG A 16 -13.17 -2.75 -5.10
C ARG A 16 -13.43 -1.82 -3.91
N ARG A 17 -13.71 -2.37 -2.74
CA ARG A 17 -13.94 -1.59 -1.50
C ARG A 17 -12.64 -1.13 -0.88
N ALA A 18 -11.56 -1.85 -1.09
CA ALA A 18 -10.22 -1.47 -0.64
C ALA A 18 -9.42 -0.80 -1.77
N ARG A 19 -8.74 0.30 -1.47
CA ARG A 19 -7.77 0.93 -2.37
C ARG A 19 -6.45 1.10 -1.63
N MET A 20 -5.37 0.69 -2.28
CA MET A 20 -4.02 0.97 -1.80
C MET A 20 -3.48 2.17 -2.55
N TYR A 21 -3.37 3.30 -1.85
CA TYR A 21 -2.81 4.52 -2.40
C TYR A 21 -1.29 4.47 -2.37
N VAL A 22 -0.67 5.06 -3.40
CA VAL A 22 0.78 5.09 -3.59
C VAL A 22 1.25 6.50 -3.91
N ARG A 23 2.41 6.87 -3.36
CA ARG A 23 3.09 8.13 -3.67
C ARG A 23 4.60 7.98 -3.49
N ARG A 24 5.34 9.00 -3.95
CA ARG A 24 6.72 9.23 -3.50
C ARG A 24 6.73 9.92 -2.14
N GLY A 25 7.55 9.40 -1.23
CA GLY A 25 7.97 10.10 -0.03
C GLY A 25 8.93 11.24 -0.34
N GLU A 26 9.21 12.08 0.65
CA GLU A 26 10.15 13.20 0.52
C GLU A 26 11.59 12.74 0.22
N ASP A 27 11.91 11.53 0.61
CA ASP A 27 13.17 10.82 0.36
C ASP A 27 13.21 10.10 -1.00
N GLY A 28 12.14 10.18 -1.79
CA GLY A 28 11.97 9.46 -3.06
C GLY A 28 11.53 7.99 -2.91
N GLY A 29 11.35 7.52 -1.67
CA GLY A 29 10.85 6.19 -1.36
C GLY A 29 9.40 5.99 -1.81
N VAL A 30 8.97 4.75 -1.96
CA VAL A 30 7.57 4.43 -2.25
C VAL A 30 6.81 4.33 -0.93
N GLN A 31 5.73 5.09 -0.81
CA GLN A 31 4.85 5.09 0.35
C GLN A 31 3.48 4.54 0.00
N PHE A 32 2.87 3.85 0.96
CA PHE A 32 1.57 3.20 0.84
C PHE A 32 0.60 3.72 1.89
N ARG A 33 -0.68 3.81 1.54
CA ARG A 33 -1.75 4.10 2.51
C ARG A 33 -3.03 3.39 2.12
N LEU A 34 -3.60 2.66 3.07
CA LEU A 34 -4.83 1.92 2.85
C LEU A 34 -6.05 2.83 3.01
N TRP A 35 -7.03 2.61 2.15
CA TRP A 35 -8.39 3.15 2.27
C TRP A 35 -9.40 2.03 2.08
N GLN A 36 -10.52 2.10 2.79
CA GLN A 36 -11.64 1.17 2.63
C GLN A 36 -12.95 1.96 2.59
N SER A 37 -13.86 1.61 1.67
CA SER A 37 -15.16 2.28 1.53
C SER A 37 -16.08 2.07 2.73
N ASP A 38 -16.04 0.87 3.30
CA ASP A 38 -16.92 0.46 4.40
C ASP A 38 -16.41 1.00 5.75
N HIS A 39 -15.12 1.39 5.79
CA HIS A 39 -14.42 1.95 6.95
C HIS A 39 -13.64 3.21 6.55
N PRO A 40 -14.32 4.31 6.16
CA PRO A 40 -13.64 5.52 5.70
C PRO A 40 -12.69 6.12 6.76
N GLU A 41 -12.98 5.90 8.05
CA GLU A 41 -12.15 6.30 9.19
C GLU A 41 -10.74 5.68 9.19
N VAL A 42 -10.54 4.58 8.46
CA VAL A 42 -9.20 3.98 8.27
C VAL A 42 -8.27 4.99 7.65
N TRP A 43 -8.76 5.81 6.71
CA TRP A 43 -7.94 6.83 6.07
C TRP A 43 -7.36 7.79 7.11
N ASP A 44 -8.19 8.38 7.96
CA ASP A 44 -7.76 9.40 8.91
C ASP A 44 -6.82 8.83 9.98
N ARG A 45 -6.98 7.55 10.32
CA ARG A 45 -6.18 6.87 11.34
C ARG A 45 -4.89 6.26 10.81
N HIS A 46 -4.83 5.88 9.54
CA HIS A 46 -3.63 5.29 8.94
C HIS A 46 -2.70 6.36 8.40
N GLN A 47 -1.42 6.23 8.73
CA GLN A 47 -0.37 7.05 8.16
C GLN A 47 0.11 6.46 6.84
N TRP A 48 0.91 7.23 6.11
CA TRP A 48 1.69 6.69 5.00
C TRP A 48 2.79 5.79 5.56
N LEU A 49 2.93 4.61 4.98
CA LEU A 49 3.95 3.63 5.36
C LEU A 49 4.99 3.53 4.26
N ASP A 50 6.26 3.70 4.63
CA ASP A 50 7.38 3.47 3.71
C ASP A 50 7.51 1.99 3.38
N LEU A 51 7.87 1.70 2.13
CA LEU A 51 8.10 0.33 1.67
C LEU A 51 9.06 -0.43 2.61
N GLN A 52 10.12 0.23 3.07
CA GLN A 52 11.09 -0.39 3.97
C GLN A 52 10.46 -0.82 5.31
N VAL A 53 9.58 0.01 5.89
CA VAL A 53 8.86 -0.33 7.13
C VAL A 53 7.97 -1.56 6.91
N ILE A 54 7.31 -1.65 5.75
CA ILE A 54 6.48 -2.80 5.39
C ILE A 54 7.33 -4.07 5.21
N GLU A 55 8.47 -3.96 4.52
CA GLU A 55 9.39 -5.07 4.29
C GLU A 55 9.98 -5.59 5.62
N ASP A 56 10.38 -4.69 6.51
CA ASP A 56 10.89 -5.04 7.84
C ASP A 56 9.80 -5.69 8.70
N ALA A 57 8.58 -5.16 8.70
CA ALA A 57 7.46 -5.76 9.41
C ALA A 57 7.10 -7.15 8.85
N ALA A 58 7.11 -7.33 7.53
CA ALA A 58 6.85 -8.62 6.90
C ALA A 58 7.92 -9.67 7.24
N ARG A 59 9.20 -9.26 7.33
CA ARG A 59 10.28 -10.13 7.80
C ARG A 59 10.00 -10.63 9.23
N LEU A 60 9.69 -9.71 10.15
CA LEU A 60 9.35 -10.07 11.53
C LEU A 60 8.11 -10.97 11.61
N TYR A 61 7.07 -10.70 10.81
CA TYR A 61 5.84 -11.52 10.79
C TYR A 61 6.10 -12.94 10.31
N ARG A 62 6.94 -13.14 9.29
CA ARG A 62 7.32 -14.48 8.81
C ARG A 62 8.12 -15.28 9.84
N GLU A 63 8.92 -14.59 10.66
CA GLU A 63 9.72 -15.19 11.72
C GLU A 63 8.86 -15.55 12.96
N GLU A 64 7.86 -14.73 13.29
CA GLU A 64 7.06 -14.84 14.53
C GLU A 64 5.68 -15.51 14.36
N ARG A 65 5.09 -15.51 13.16
CA ARG A 65 3.76 -16.10 12.90
C ARG A 65 3.74 -16.91 11.61
N ASN A 66 2.89 -17.95 11.62
CA ASN A 66 2.62 -18.83 10.49
C ASN A 66 2.45 -18.03 9.18
N ALA A 67 3.18 -18.43 8.13
CA ALA A 67 3.42 -17.66 6.90
C ALA A 67 2.16 -17.29 6.07
N ASP A 68 0.98 -17.81 6.42
CA ASP A 68 -0.26 -17.54 5.71
C ASP A 68 -0.73 -16.08 5.79
N ALA A 69 -0.37 -15.37 6.87
CA ALA A 69 -0.68 -13.96 7.10
C ALA A 69 0.42 -13.02 6.58
N ASP A 70 0.97 -13.27 5.39
CA ASP A 70 1.99 -12.41 4.78
C ASP A 70 1.41 -11.02 4.45
N PRO A 71 1.83 -9.95 5.15
CA PRO A 71 1.35 -8.59 4.90
C PRO A 71 1.66 -8.12 3.47
N LEU A 72 2.71 -8.66 2.83
CA LEU A 72 3.15 -8.27 1.49
C LEU A 72 2.13 -8.61 0.40
N LYS A 73 1.18 -9.52 0.67
CA LYS A 73 0.09 -9.79 -0.28
C LYS A 73 -0.78 -8.56 -0.57
N LEU A 74 -0.77 -7.56 0.33
CA LEU A 74 -1.51 -6.31 0.15
C LEU A 74 -0.64 -5.17 -0.40
N TYR A 75 0.69 -5.23 -0.22
CA TYR A 75 1.63 -4.17 -0.57
C TYR A 75 2.51 -4.60 -1.76
N ASP A 76 1.98 -4.47 -2.97
CA ASP A 76 2.69 -4.79 -4.21
C ASP A 76 3.59 -3.63 -4.65
N ALA A 77 4.90 -3.78 -4.40
CA ALA A 77 5.91 -2.80 -4.76
C ALA A 77 6.11 -2.65 -6.27
N ALA A 78 5.92 -3.72 -7.05
CA ALA A 78 6.10 -3.67 -8.50
C ALA A 78 5.00 -2.84 -9.15
N VAL A 79 3.75 -3.08 -8.77
CA VAL A 79 2.59 -2.29 -9.23
C VAL A 79 2.72 -0.84 -8.79
N ALA A 80 3.13 -0.59 -7.54
CA ALA A 80 3.30 0.77 -7.04
C ALA A 80 4.36 1.56 -7.83
N ARG A 81 5.53 0.97 -8.09
CA ARG A 81 6.59 1.60 -8.88
C ARG A 81 6.15 1.88 -10.30
N ALA A 82 5.53 0.89 -10.96
CA ALA A 82 5.01 1.06 -12.32
C ALA A 82 3.98 2.21 -12.40
N LEU A 83 3.05 2.28 -11.44
CA LEU A 83 2.05 3.37 -11.39
C LEU A 83 2.67 4.75 -11.19
N LEU A 84 3.73 4.85 -10.38
CA LEU A 84 4.43 6.11 -10.15
C LEU A 84 5.20 6.52 -11.40
N GLU A 85 5.92 5.59 -12.02
CA GLU A 85 6.67 5.82 -13.27
C GLU A 85 5.75 6.24 -14.43
N GLU A 86 4.61 5.55 -14.63
CA GLU A 86 3.60 5.91 -15.62
C GLU A 86 3.02 7.30 -15.40
N ALA A 87 2.94 7.74 -14.14
CA ALA A 87 2.48 9.07 -13.76
C ALA A 87 3.59 10.14 -13.81
N GLY A 88 4.83 9.77 -14.11
CA GLY A 88 5.99 10.65 -14.12
C GLY A 88 6.47 11.07 -12.73
N LEU A 89 6.32 10.19 -11.72
CA LEU A 89 6.62 10.43 -10.30
C LEU A 89 7.73 9.53 -9.73
#